data_AF-A0A9E5IC93-F1
#
_entry.id   AF-A0A9E5IC93-F1
#
_cell.length_a   1.000
_cell.length_b   1.000
_cell.length_c   1.000
_cell.angle_alpha   90.00
_cell.angle_beta   90.00
_cell.angle_gamma   90.00
#
_symmetry.space_group_name_H-M   'P 1'
#
loop_
_entity.id
_entity.type
_entity.pdbx_description
1 polymer ?
#
loop_
_entity_poly.entity_id
_entity_poly.type
_entity_poly.pdbx_seq_one_letter_code
_entity_poly.pdbx_strand_id
1 'polypeptide(L)'
;MSTTYADEHNRYAEKFKQLRLNRRTSGGYSPHKVCMLLAVLDMARAGILRENRIAYDPALLERYKRYFDIVKGPTDHANPYFPFFHLTGSLRDRSPSFWHLQPKALRGPFLQALKSARHPGDITENVEWATLDPELHQLIQDPAECDALSVVLSTTWFDRTPTELEVLLGRTASISRYERVLRGEYPAIGAATVFSASEAPPAFVRSQAFRRVVIEAYDYRCAASGERIISPTGEALVEAAHIHPFSESGDDDPKNGIALSRDMHWAMDRNLIAPGPDYKWHVSKFLDPRIPDLRRLCQL
;
A
#
# COMPACT_ATOMS: atom_id res chain seq x y z
N MET A 1 -9.97 -24.09 -15.47
CA MET A 1 -9.20 -22.86 -15.78
C MET A 1 -8.92 -22.87 -17.27
N SER A 2 -9.49 -21.93 -18.03
CA SER A 2 -9.50 -21.94 -19.50
C SER A 2 -8.12 -21.59 -20.08
N THR A 3 -7.76 -22.15 -21.24
CA THR A 3 -6.52 -21.89 -22.01
C THR A 3 -6.20 -20.39 -22.12
N THR A 4 -7.23 -19.56 -22.29
CA THR A 4 -7.12 -18.08 -22.36
C THR A 4 -6.48 -17.45 -21.12
N TYR A 5 -6.73 -17.99 -19.92
CA TYR A 5 -6.19 -17.42 -18.67
C TYR A 5 -4.69 -17.68 -18.53
N ALA A 6 -4.26 -18.90 -18.88
CA ALA A 6 -2.84 -19.25 -18.92
C ALA A 6 -2.08 -18.47 -20.01
N ASP A 7 -2.74 -18.22 -21.15
CA ASP A 7 -2.18 -17.38 -22.22
C ASP A 7 -1.97 -15.92 -21.75
N GLU A 8 -2.94 -15.36 -21.00
CA GLU A 8 -2.82 -14.01 -20.43
C GLU A 8 -1.71 -13.91 -19.39
N HIS A 9 -1.59 -14.88 -18.48
CA HIS A 9 -0.47 -14.94 -17.54
C HIS A 9 0.87 -14.87 -18.26
N ASN A 10 1.08 -15.77 -19.22
CA ASN A 10 2.33 -15.85 -19.99
C ASN A 10 2.61 -14.54 -20.74
N ARG A 11 1.58 -13.94 -21.35
CA ARG A 11 1.69 -12.66 -22.05
C ARG A 11 2.21 -11.54 -21.14
N TYR A 12 1.65 -11.40 -19.94
CA TYR A 12 2.08 -10.35 -19.01
C TYR A 12 3.40 -10.67 -18.29
N ALA A 13 3.67 -11.94 -18.01
CA ALA A 13 4.98 -12.38 -17.54
C ALA A 13 6.08 -11.99 -18.54
N GLU A 14 5.87 -12.19 -19.84
CA GLU A 14 6.81 -11.74 -20.87
C GLU A 14 6.91 -10.22 -20.94
N LYS A 15 5.79 -9.47 -20.89
CA LYS A 15 5.83 -7.99 -20.81
C LYS A 15 6.66 -7.49 -19.62
N PHE A 16 6.55 -8.13 -18.45
CA PHE A 16 7.32 -7.78 -17.25
C PHE A 16 8.83 -8.03 -17.45
N LYS A 17 9.21 -9.06 -18.20
CA LYS A 17 10.61 -9.32 -18.59
C LYS A 17 11.15 -8.32 -19.62
N GLN A 18 10.28 -7.58 -20.31
CA GLN A 18 10.65 -6.56 -21.29
C GLN A 18 10.71 -5.13 -20.70
N LEU A 19 10.64 -4.96 -19.38
CA LEU A 19 10.77 -3.63 -18.75
C LEU A 19 12.10 -2.93 -19.12
N ARG A 20 12.00 -1.65 -19.47
CA ARG A 20 13.18 -0.77 -19.63
C ARG A 20 13.59 -0.20 -18.28
N LEU A 21 14.64 -0.79 -17.70
CA LEU A 21 15.27 -0.38 -16.45
C LEU A 21 16.64 0.27 -16.72
N ASN A 22 16.97 1.31 -15.97
CA ASN A 22 18.31 1.90 -15.99
C ASN A 22 19.31 0.95 -15.34
N ARG A 23 20.53 0.87 -15.88
CA ARG A 23 21.63 0.14 -15.23
C ARG A 23 22.29 1.03 -14.17
N ARG A 24 22.63 0.46 -13.01
CA ARG A 24 23.37 1.17 -11.96
C ARG A 24 24.85 1.19 -12.30
N THR A 25 25.55 2.24 -11.86
CA THR A 25 27.01 2.33 -11.98
C THR A 25 27.72 1.23 -11.20
N SER A 26 27.15 0.80 -10.07
CA SER A 26 27.63 -0.30 -9.23
C SER A 26 27.33 -1.71 -9.79
N GLY A 27 26.72 -1.82 -10.96
CA GLY A 27 26.19 -3.07 -11.51
C GLY A 27 24.72 -3.32 -11.12
N GLY A 28 24.03 -4.13 -11.93
CA GLY A 28 22.60 -4.43 -11.79
C GLY A 28 21.65 -3.35 -12.34
N TYR A 29 20.36 -3.53 -12.08
CA TYR A 29 19.29 -2.64 -12.55
C TYR A 29 18.70 -1.76 -11.44
N SER A 30 18.26 -0.57 -11.82
CA SER A 30 17.52 0.37 -10.97
C SER A 30 16.22 -0.28 -10.48
N PRO A 31 15.92 -0.27 -9.17
CA PRO A 31 14.84 -1.08 -8.62
C PRO A 31 13.46 -0.42 -8.72
N HIS A 32 13.42 0.89 -8.97
CA HIS A 32 12.22 1.72 -8.86
C HIS A 32 10.97 1.17 -9.56
N LYS A 33 11.07 0.82 -10.86
CA LYS A 33 9.92 0.32 -11.61
C LYS A 33 9.45 -1.04 -11.10
N VAL A 34 10.39 -1.90 -10.72
CA VAL A 34 10.09 -3.23 -10.19
C VAL A 34 9.39 -3.10 -8.83
N CYS A 35 9.91 -2.28 -7.92
CA CYS A 35 9.27 -2.02 -6.62
C CYS A 35 7.87 -1.41 -6.76
N MET A 36 7.65 -0.54 -7.76
CA MET A 36 6.33 0.03 -8.03
C MET A 36 5.33 -1.05 -8.47
N LEU A 37 5.73 -1.94 -9.37
CA LEU A 37 4.88 -3.05 -9.81
C LEU A 37 4.62 -4.05 -8.69
N LEU A 38 5.63 -4.40 -7.89
CA LEU A 38 5.44 -5.24 -6.70
C LEU A 38 4.46 -4.62 -5.69
N ALA A 39 4.52 -3.29 -5.50
CA ALA A 39 3.56 -2.59 -4.65
C ALA A 39 2.13 -2.66 -5.19
N VAL A 40 1.94 -2.54 -6.51
CA VAL A 40 0.63 -2.66 -7.16
C VAL A 40 0.07 -4.09 -7.08
N LEU A 41 0.91 -5.10 -7.32
CA LEU A 41 0.51 -6.50 -7.11
C LEU A 41 0.16 -6.77 -5.65
N ASP A 42 0.86 -6.14 -4.70
CA ASP A 42 0.53 -6.22 -3.29
C ASP A 42 -0.82 -5.57 -2.93
N MET A 43 -1.14 -4.42 -3.53
CA MET A 43 -2.46 -3.80 -3.39
C MET A 43 -3.57 -4.66 -3.98
N ALA A 44 -3.36 -5.25 -5.16
CA ALA A 44 -4.32 -6.14 -5.79
C ALA A 44 -4.56 -7.40 -4.96
N ARG A 45 -3.48 -8.02 -4.45
CA ARG A 45 -3.56 -9.15 -3.51
C ARG A 45 -4.36 -8.82 -2.26
N ALA A 46 -4.25 -7.59 -1.75
CA ALA A 46 -4.98 -7.09 -0.59
C ALA A 46 -6.46 -6.74 -0.86
N GLY A 47 -6.94 -6.87 -2.10
CA GLY A 47 -8.31 -6.49 -2.47
C GLY A 47 -8.53 -4.98 -2.63
N ILE A 48 -7.47 -4.16 -2.59
CA ILE A 48 -7.61 -2.70 -2.72
C ILE A 48 -7.99 -2.32 -4.15
N LEU A 49 -7.37 -2.98 -5.14
CA LEU A 49 -7.48 -2.60 -6.56
C LEU A 49 -8.70 -3.24 -7.25
N ARG A 50 -9.90 -3.05 -6.68
CA ARG A 50 -11.17 -3.57 -7.24
C ARG A 50 -11.52 -2.91 -8.57
N GLU A 51 -11.37 -1.59 -8.61
CA GLU A 51 -11.45 -0.82 -9.85
C GLU A 51 -10.06 -0.72 -10.46
N ASN A 52 -9.98 -0.59 -11.79
CA ASN A 52 -8.73 -0.36 -12.49
C ASN A 52 -8.30 1.11 -12.34
N ARG A 53 -8.05 1.53 -11.10
CA ARG A 53 -7.66 2.88 -10.71
C ARG A 53 -6.61 2.82 -9.61
N ILE A 54 -5.36 3.04 -10.00
CA ILE A 54 -4.21 3.07 -9.11
C ILE A 54 -3.93 4.54 -8.76
N ALA A 55 -4.32 4.96 -7.57
CA ALA A 55 -4.03 6.30 -7.07
C ALA A 55 -2.56 6.43 -6.63
N TYR A 56 -1.99 7.63 -6.78
CA TYR A 56 -0.69 7.96 -6.20
C TYR A 56 -0.88 8.42 -4.75
N ASP A 57 -1.13 7.45 -3.86
CA ASP A 57 -1.62 7.69 -2.50
C ASP A 57 -0.79 6.94 -1.44
N PRO A 58 -1.05 7.15 -0.14
CA PRO A 58 -0.27 6.51 0.92
C PRO A 58 -0.30 4.97 0.86
N ALA A 59 -1.40 4.35 0.43
CA ALA A 59 -1.53 2.90 0.32
C ALA A 59 -0.51 2.31 -0.67
N LEU A 60 -0.33 2.97 -1.83
CA LEU A 60 0.68 2.60 -2.82
C LEU A 60 2.10 2.92 -2.33
N LEU A 61 2.29 4.13 -1.83
CA LEU A 61 3.62 4.67 -1.49
C LEU A 61 4.28 3.92 -0.32
N GLU A 62 3.51 3.57 0.72
CA GLU A 62 4.01 2.80 1.87
C GLU A 62 4.46 1.39 1.43
N ARG A 63 3.75 0.77 0.48
CA ARG A 63 4.11 -0.54 -0.10
C ARG A 63 5.35 -0.44 -0.99
N TYR A 64 5.41 0.57 -1.87
CA TYR A 64 6.57 0.86 -2.70
C TYR A 64 7.84 0.99 -1.83
N LYS A 65 7.77 1.80 -0.77
CA LYS A 65 8.90 2.05 0.12
C LYS A 65 9.41 0.76 0.77
N ARG A 66 8.52 -0.13 1.23
CA ARG A 66 8.91 -1.43 1.80
C ARG A 66 9.74 -2.27 0.85
N TYR A 67 9.29 -2.43 -0.40
CA TYR A 67 10.07 -3.17 -1.40
C TYR A 67 11.39 -2.46 -1.72
N PHE A 68 11.34 -1.15 -1.89
CA PHE A 68 12.50 -0.34 -2.24
C PHE A 68 13.60 -0.41 -1.17
N ASP A 69 13.24 -0.34 0.11
CA ASP A 69 14.21 -0.35 1.22
C ASP A 69 15.03 -1.65 1.30
N ILE A 70 14.52 -2.77 0.78
CA ILE A 70 15.24 -4.05 0.71
C ILE A 70 16.26 -4.08 -0.43
N VAL A 71 15.95 -3.48 -1.58
CA VAL A 71 16.75 -3.64 -2.81
C VAL A 71 17.53 -2.39 -3.22
N LYS A 72 17.39 -1.29 -2.45
CA LYS A 72 18.12 -0.04 -2.69
C LYS A 72 19.62 -0.26 -2.49
N GLY A 73 20.40 0.31 -3.38
CA GLY A 73 21.84 0.45 -3.21
C GLY A 73 22.18 1.65 -2.32
N PRO A 74 23.46 1.84 -1.98
CA PRO A 74 23.90 2.90 -1.07
C PRO A 74 23.56 4.33 -1.52
N THR A 75 23.44 4.55 -2.84
CA THR A 75 23.15 5.86 -3.44
C THR A 75 21.71 6.00 -3.92
N ASP A 76 20.87 4.98 -3.71
CA ASP A 76 19.51 4.97 -4.19
C ASP A 76 18.58 5.68 -3.20
N HIS A 77 17.75 6.59 -3.72
CA HIS A 77 16.75 7.33 -2.93
C HIS A 77 15.34 6.97 -3.39
N ALA A 78 14.40 6.84 -2.46
CA ALA A 78 13.02 6.52 -2.78
C ALA A 78 12.34 7.69 -3.50
N ASN A 79 12.18 7.57 -4.81
CA ASN A 79 11.51 8.56 -5.67
C ASN A 79 10.31 7.91 -6.38
N PRO A 80 9.19 7.62 -5.70
CA PRO A 80 8.07 6.87 -6.27
C PRO A 80 7.36 7.56 -7.43
N TYR A 81 7.41 8.90 -7.53
CA TYR A 81 6.85 9.65 -8.66
C TYR A 81 7.51 9.28 -9.99
N PHE A 82 8.80 8.93 -9.95
CA PHE A 82 9.58 8.58 -11.13
C PHE A 82 9.09 7.29 -11.80
N PRO A 83 9.04 6.11 -11.13
CA PRO A 83 8.49 4.90 -11.75
C PRO A 83 7.00 5.04 -12.05
N PHE A 84 6.21 5.74 -11.22
CA PHE A 84 4.79 5.95 -11.48
C PHE A 84 4.56 6.64 -12.84
N PHE A 85 5.39 7.63 -13.19
CA PHE A 85 5.35 8.28 -14.50
C PHE A 85 5.93 7.41 -15.61
N HIS A 86 7.14 6.89 -15.40
CA HIS A 86 7.95 6.26 -16.46
C HIS A 86 7.58 4.81 -16.78
N LEU A 87 6.61 4.23 -16.06
CA LEU A 87 6.00 2.96 -16.45
C LEU A 87 5.18 3.07 -17.75
N THR A 88 4.76 4.28 -18.17
CA THR A 88 4.09 4.52 -19.47
C THR A 88 4.97 4.27 -20.70
N GLY A 89 6.30 4.27 -20.54
CA GLY A 89 7.23 4.13 -21.65
C GLY A 89 7.17 2.75 -22.32
N SER A 90 7.47 2.68 -23.61
CA SER A 90 7.49 1.41 -24.36
C SER A 90 8.47 0.39 -23.79
N LEU A 91 8.12 -0.90 -23.96
CA LEU A 91 8.93 -2.03 -23.53
C LEU A 91 10.18 -2.19 -24.43
N ARG A 92 11.12 -3.06 -24.02
CA ARG A 92 12.38 -3.30 -24.74
C ARG A 92 12.14 -3.76 -26.18
N ASP A 93 11.16 -4.62 -26.39
CA ASP A 93 10.71 -5.13 -27.70
C ASP A 93 9.89 -4.11 -28.53
N ARG A 94 9.74 -2.87 -28.02
CA ARG A 94 8.97 -1.76 -28.62
C ARG A 94 7.45 -1.94 -28.56
N SER A 95 6.95 -2.97 -27.90
CA SER A 95 5.52 -3.07 -27.63
C SER A 95 5.04 -1.96 -26.68
N PRO A 96 3.75 -1.58 -26.74
CA PRO A 96 3.16 -0.60 -25.84
C PRO A 96 3.29 -1.01 -24.37
N SER A 97 3.30 -0.02 -23.47
CA SER A 97 3.21 -0.31 -22.04
C SER A 97 1.82 -0.84 -21.68
N PHE A 98 1.76 -1.55 -20.55
CA PHE A 98 0.54 -1.98 -19.88
C PHE A 98 0.08 -1.00 -18.79
N TRP A 99 0.75 0.17 -18.68
CA TRP A 99 0.50 1.19 -17.66
C TRP A 99 0.13 2.53 -18.30
N HIS A 100 -1.03 3.06 -17.94
CA HIS A 100 -1.63 4.24 -18.59
C HIS A 100 -1.98 5.29 -17.54
N LEU A 101 -1.56 6.55 -17.74
CA LEU A 101 -1.88 7.64 -16.82
C LEU A 101 -3.15 8.35 -17.26
N GLN A 102 -4.07 8.54 -16.32
CA GLN A 102 -5.28 9.33 -16.53
C GLN A 102 -5.06 10.74 -15.97
N PRO A 103 -5.23 11.79 -16.79
CA PRO A 103 -5.02 13.15 -16.33
C PRO A 103 -6.15 13.60 -15.39
N LYS A 104 -5.81 14.51 -14.47
CA LYS A 104 -6.84 15.31 -13.77
C LYS A 104 -7.64 16.14 -14.77
N ALA A 105 -8.84 16.54 -14.35
CA ALA A 105 -9.67 17.45 -15.14
C ALA A 105 -8.85 18.67 -15.63
N LEU A 106 -8.94 18.98 -16.92
CA LEU A 106 -8.21 20.07 -17.59
C LEU A 106 -6.67 19.92 -17.65
N ARG A 107 -6.08 18.85 -17.11
CA ARG A 107 -4.62 18.61 -17.13
C ARG A 107 -4.13 17.71 -18.27
N GLY A 108 -5.04 17.23 -19.12
CA GLY A 108 -4.73 16.34 -20.24
C GLY A 108 -3.60 16.83 -21.16
N PRO A 109 -3.70 18.04 -21.74
CA PRO A 109 -2.65 18.57 -22.61
C PRO A 109 -1.29 18.71 -21.92
N PHE A 110 -1.30 19.10 -20.64
CA PHE A 110 -0.06 19.20 -19.86
C PHE A 110 0.57 17.83 -19.64
N LEU A 111 -0.22 16.82 -19.23
CA LEU A 111 0.29 15.46 -19.01
C LEU A 111 0.84 14.84 -20.29
N GLN A 112 0.20 15.08 -21.44
CA GLN A 112 0.69 14.62 -22.75
C GLN A 112 2.00 15.30 -23.16
N ALA A 113 2.20 16.56 -22.80
CA ALA A 113 3.42 17.30 -23.10
C ALA A 113 4.57 17.01 -22.11
N LEU A 114 4.25 16.49 -20.92
CA LEU A 114 5.24 16.20 -19.89
C LEU A 114 6.16 15.06 -20.35
N LYS A 115 7.47 15.33 -20.39
CA LYS A 115 8.47 14.34 -20.84
C LYS A 115 9.00 13.45 -19.71
N SER A 116 8.93 13.93 -18.46
CA SER A 116 9.45 13.25 -17.27
C SER A 116 8.89 13.92 -16.01
N ALA A 117 8.62 13.12 -14.97
CA ALA A 117 8.31 13.63 -13.64
C ALA A 117 9.61 13.82 -12.85
N ARG A 118 9.85 15.05 -12.37
CA ARG A 118 11.04 15.47 -11.63
C ARG A 118 10.77 15.70 -10.14
N HIS A 119 9.52 15.94 -9.78
CA HIS A 119 9.10 16.12 -8.39
C HIS A 119 7.73 15.50 -8.12
N PRO A 120 7.38 15.20 -6.86
CA PRO A 120 6.08 14.63 -6.51
C PRO A 120 4.87 15.43 -7.06
N GLY A 121 4.99 16.76 -7.11
CA GLY A 121 3.96 17.66 -7.66
C GLY A 121 3.56 17.35 -9.11
N ASP A 122 4.48 16.80 -9.92
CA ASP A 122 4.19 16.46 -11.31
C ASP A 122 3.09 15.40 -11.41
N ILE A 123 3.01 14.51 -10.41
CA ILE A 123 1.98 13.49 -10.31
C ILE A 123 0.76 14.05 -9.60
N THR A 124 0.93 14.58 -8.38
CA THR A 124 -0.21 14.94 -7.52
C THR A 124 -1.08 16.05 -8.08
N GLU A 125 -0.53 16.92 -8.93
CA GLU A 125 -1.27 18.04 -9.54
C GLU A 125 -1.85 17.69 -10.92
N ASN A 126 -1.32 16.69 -11.63
CA ASN A 126 -1.63 16.46 -13.04
C ASN A 126 -2.21 15.08 -13.35
N VAL A 127 -1.97 14.08 -12.52
CA VAL A 127 -2.46 12.72 -12.70
C VAL A 127 -3.55 12.43 -11.67
N GLU A 128 -4.70 11.95 -12.15
CA GLU A 128 -5.81 11.54 -11.27
C GLU A 128 -5.56 10.12 -10.74
N TRP A 129 -5.24 9.19 -11.64
CA TRP A 129 -4.82 7.82 -11.31
C TRP A 129 -4.08 7.19 -12.51
N ALA A 130 -3.43 6.05 -12.30
CA ALA A 130 -3.01 5.17 -13.37
C ALA A 130 -4.01 4.02 -13.56
N THR A 131 -4.03 3.43 -14.76
CA THR A 131 -4.79 2.22 -15.08
C THR A 131 -3.86 1.20 -15.73
N LEU A 132 -4.10 -0.08 -15.49
CA LEU A 132 -3.45 -1.16 -16.21
C LEU A 132 -4.20 -1.48 -17.50
N ASP A 133 -3.60 -2.28 -18.38
CA ASP A 133 -4.37 -3.00 -19.40
C ASP A 133 -5.53 -3.77 -18.72
N PRO A 134 -6.76 -3.77 -19.29
CA PRO A 134 -7.91 -4.43 -18.68
C PRO A 134 -7.68 -5.91 -18.36
N GLU A 135 -6.99 -6.63 -19.23
CA GLU A 135 -6.70 -8.06 -19.06
C GLU A 135 -5.71 -8.29 -17.92
N LEU A 136 -4.71 -7.41 -17.74
CA LEU A 136 -3.82 -7.47 -16.57
C LEU A 136 -4.57 -7.15 -15.29
N HIS A 137 -5.42 -6.12 -15.29
CA HIS A 137 -6.23 -5.78 -14.12
C HIS A 137 -7.16 -6.92 -13.71
N GLN A 138 -7.77 -7.60 -14.69
CA GLN A 138 -8.59 -8.79 -14.46
C GLN A 138 -7.77 -9.96 -13.92
N LEU A 139 -6.57 -10.20 -14.48
CA LEU A 139 -5.67 -11.28 -14.05
C LEU A 139 -5.28 -11.14 -12.57
N ILE A 140 -4.84 -9.94 -12.16
CA ILE A 140 -4.37 -9.68 -10.79
C ILE A 140 -5.48 -9.61 -9.73
N GLN A 141 -6.75 -9.78 -10.11
CA GLN A 141 -7.82 -9.98 -9.12
C GLN A 141 -7.64 -11.31 -8.37
N ASP A 142 -6.99 -12.29 -8.99
CA ASP A 142 -6.57 -13.54 -8.35
C ASP A 142 -5.26 -13.34 -7.56
N PRO A 143 -5.26 -13.55 -6.23
CA PRO A 143 -4.05 -13.50 -5.42
C PRO A 143 -2.93 -14.45 -5.90
N ALA A 144 -3.25 -15.61 -6.47
CA ALA A 144 -2.25 -16.55 -6.96
C ALA A 144 -1.49 -15.99 -8.17
N GLU A 145 -2.18 -15.27 -9.05
CA GLU A 145 -1.57 -14.57 -10.18
C GLU A 145 -0.67 -13.43 -9.71
N CYS A 146 -1.09 -12.69 -8.67
CA CYS A 146 -0.24 -11.68 -8.04
C CYS A 146 1.08 -12.28 -7.55
N ASP A 147 1.06 -13.48 -6.96
CA ASP A 147 2.25 -14.15 -6.46
C ASP A 147 3.15 -14.63 -7.60
N ALA A 148 2.57 -15.30 -8.58
CA ALA A 148 3.31 -15.80 -9.74
C ALA A 148 3.99 -14.65 -10.50
N LEU A 149 3.28 -13.55 -10.77
CA LEU A 149 3.85 -12.36 -11.41
C LEU A 149 4.89 -11.64 -10.55
N SER A 150 4.73 -11.65 -9.22
CA SER A 150 5.73 -11.09 -8.30
C SER A 150 7.04 -11.87 -8.36
N VAL A 151 6.97 -13.21 -8.47
CA VAL A 151 8.13 -14.08 -8.67
C VAL A 151 8.79 -13.80 -10.02
N VAL A 152 8.03 -13.62 -11.09
CA VAL A 152 8.60 -13.25 -12.41
C VAL A 152 9.39 -11.94 -12.30
N LEU A 153 8.81 -10.90 -11.68
CA LEU A 153 9.49 -9.62 -11.50
C LEU A 153 10.79 -9.73 -10.69
N SER A 154 10.73 -10.46 -9.56
CA SER A 154 11.87 -10.55 -8.65
C SER A 154 13.02 -11.36 -9.25
N THR A 155 12.73 -12.53 -9.83
CA THR A 155 13.74 -13.43 -10.40
C THR A 155 14.33 -12.91 -11.72
N THR A 156 13.61 -12.08 -12.47
CA THR A 156 14.11 -11.53 -13.74
C THR A 156 15.07 -10.37 -13.53
N TRP A 157 14.75 -9.46 -12.60
CA TRP A 157 15.42 -8.15 -12.52
C TRP A 157 16.44 -8.02 -11.40
N PHE A 158 16.51 -9.00 -10.51
CA PHE A 158 17.52 -9.07 -9.46
C PHE A 158 18.39 -10.31 -9.70
N ASP A 159 19.64 -10.10 -10.16
CA ASP A 159 20.60 -11.15 -10.58
C ASP A 159 20.77 -12.28 -9.54
N ARG A 160 20.63 -11.91 -8.26
CA ARG A 160 20.26 -12.80 -7.17
C ARG A 160 19.10 -12.14 -6.47
N THR A 161 17.93 -12.78 -6.43
CA THR A 161 16.86 -12.33 -5.53
C THR A 161 17.48 -12.31 -4.14
N PRO A 162 17.61 -11.14 -3.48
CA PRO A 162 18.10 -11.13 -2.12
C PRO A 162 17.20 -12.04 -1.30
N THR A 163 17.75 -12.94 -0.48
CA THR A 163 16.95 -13.79 0.42
C THR A 163 15.96 -12.93 1.23
N GLU A 164 16.37 -11.71 1.56
CA GLU A 164 15.54 -10.68 2.19
C GLU A 164 14.30 -10.28 1.36
N LEU A 165 14.41 -10.20 0.03
CA LEU A 165 13.28 -9.91 -0.86
C LEU A 165 12.32 -11.09 -0.94
N GLU A 166 12.80 -12.33 -0.98
CA GLU A 166 11.95 -13.53 -0.94
C GLU A 166 11.18 -13.61 0.38
N VAL A 167 11.88 -13.39 1.50
CA VAL A 167 11.27 -13.30 2.83
C VAL A 167 10.25 -12.16 2.88
N LEU A 168 10.56 -10.98 2.34
CA LEU A 168 9.62 -9.87 2.28
C LEU A 168 8.39 -10.20 1.43
N LEU A 169 8.55 -10.83 0.27
CA LEU A 169 7.45 -11.24 -0.60
C LEU A 169 6.52 -12.21 0.13
N GLY A 170 7.06 -13.23 0.80
CA GLY A 170 6.26 -14.17 1.59
C GLY A 170 5.53 -13.49 2.76
N ARG A 171 6.22 -12.63 3.52
CA ARG A 171 5.61 -11.87 4.63
C ARG A 171 4.48 -10.97 4.16
N THR A 172 4.74 -10.18 3.11
CA THR A 172 3.77 -9.20 2.58
C THR A 172 2.59 -9.91 1.93
N ALA A 173 2.79 -11.07 1.30
CA ALA A 173 1.71 -11.88 0.79
C ALA A 173 0.77 -12.35 1.91
N SER A 174 1.30 -12.84 3.04
CA SER A 174 0.48 -13.24 4.20
C SER A 174 -0.28 -12.06 4.81
N ILE A 175 0.37 -10.90 4.95
CA ILE A 175 -0.27 -9.66 5.43
C ILE A 175 -1.42 -9.26 4.51
N SER A 176 -1.18 -9.18 3.20
CA SER A 176 -2.17 -8.71 2.24
C SER A 176 -3.35 -9.68 2.08
N ARG A 177 -3.14 -10.99 2.20
CA ARG A 177 -4.28 -11.93 2.24
C ARG A 177 -5.16 -11.72 3.47
N TYR A 178 -4.55 -11.50 4.65
CA TYR A 178 -5.34 -11.22 5.85
C TYR A 178 -6.02 -9.84 5.78
N GLU A 179 -5.33 -8.84 5.21
CA GLU A 179 -5.92 -7.52 4.91
C GLU A 179 -7.17 -7.64 4.03
N ARG A 180 -7.13 -8.50 3.01
CA ARG A 180 -8.29 -8.79 2.14
C ARG A 180 -9.48 -9.36 2.94
N VAL A 181 -9.21 -10.28 3.87
CA VAL A 181 -10.23 -10.83 4.78
C VAL A 181 -10.85 -9.73 5.64
N LEU A 182 -10.03 -8.87 6.26
CA LEU A 182 -10.51 -7.76 7.09
C LEU A 182 -11.37 -6.74 6.31
N ARG A 183 -11.13 -6.59 5.01
CA ARG A 183 -11.95 -5.74 4.12
C ARG A 183 -13.30 -6.36 3.72
N GLY A 184 -13.64 -7.54 4.25
CA GLY A 184 -14.87 -8.27 3.94
C GLY A 184 -14.85 -8.94 2.58
N GLU A 185 -13.69 -9.04 1.93
CA GLU A 185 -13.53 -9.81 0.71
C GLU A 185 -13.22 -11.26 1.05
N TYR A 186 -14.26 -12.07 1.14
CA TYR A 186 -14.09 -13.51 1.09
C TYR A 186 -13.53 -13.89 -0.29
N PRO A 187 -12.57 -14.82 -0.36
CA PRO A 187 -12.19 -15.34 -1.66
C PRO A 187 -13.42 -15.90 -2.37
N ALA A 188 -13.52 -15.62 -3.67
CA ALA A 188 -14.40 -16.38 -4.55
C ALA A 188 -14.15 -17.87 -4.30
N ILE A 189 -15.24 -18.62 -4.11
CA ILE A 189 -15.33 -20.06 -3.86
C ILE A 189 -14.06 -20.81 -4.29
N GLY A 190 -13.22 -21.21 -3.32
CA GLY A 190 -12.00 -21.99 -3.59
C GLY A 190 -10.75 -21.63 -2.78
N ALA A 191 -10.64 -20.41 -2.23
CA ALA A 191 -9.53 -20.04 -1.34
C ALA A 191 -9.89 -20.18 0.16
N ALA A 192 -10.66 -21.21 0.49
CA ALA A 192 -10.63 -21.75 1.84
C ALA A 192 -9.18 -22.16 2.14
N THR A 193 -8.71 -21.88 3.35
CA THR A 193 -7.39 -22.30 3.92
C THR A 193 -6.17 -21.42 3.62
N VAL A 194 -6.15 -20.17 4.09
CA VAL A 194 -4.87 -19.56 4.52
C VAL A 194 -4.83 -19.31 6.03
N PHE A 195 -5.98 -19.14 6.67
CA PHE A 195 -6.10 -19.18 8.13
C PHE A 195 -7.28 -20.10 8.46
N SER A 196 -7.03 -21.23 9.14
CA SER A 196 -8.13 -22.02 9.67
C SER A 196 -8.86 -21.18 10.71
N ALA A 197 -10.15 -21.39 10.87
CA ALA A 197 -10.95 -20.72 11.89
C ALA A 197 -10.50 -21.00 13.34
N SER A 198 -9.44 -21.81 13.54
CA SER A 198 -8.99 -22.26 14.87
C SER A 198 -7.76 -21.53 15.42
N GLU A 199 -6.99 -20.78 14.60
CA GLU A 199 -5.81 -20.06 15.08
C GLU A 199 -5.70 -18.66 14.45
N ALA A 200 -5.53 -17.66 15.31
CA ALA A 200 -5.29 -16.28 14.88
C ALA A 200 -3.98 -16.20 14.07
N PRO A 201 -3.93 -15.39 12.99
CA PRO A 201 -2.69 -15.17 12.26
C PRO A 201 -1.56 -14.68 13.18
N PRO A 202 -0.29 -14.93 12.83
CA PRO A 202 0.84 -14.41 13.59
C PRO A 202 0.73 -12.89 13.84
N ALA A 203 1.20 -12.42 15.00
CA ALA A 203 1.07 -11.01 15.40
C ALA A 203 1.53 -10.03 14.32
N PHE A 204 2.65 -10.31 13.65
CA PHE A 204 3.18 -9.44 12.58
C PHE A 204 2.27 -9.36 11.34
N VAL A 205 1.47 -10.40 11.08
CA VAL A 205 0.48 -10.43 9.99
C VAL A 205 -0.73 -9.60 10.39
N ARG A 206 -1.33 -9.94 11.52
CA ARG A 206 -2.59 -9.33 11.96
C ARG A 206 -2.43 -7.86 12.29
N SER A 207 -1.42 -7.47 13.05
CA SER A 207 -1.21 -6.07 13.45
C SER A 207 -0.94 -5.17 12.26
N GLN A 208 -0.23 -5.66 11.24
CA GLN A 208 0.07 -4.88 10.04
C GLN A 208 -1.14 -4.75 9.12
N ALA A 209 -1.91 -5.82 8.92
CA ALA A 209 -3.15 -5.79 8.16
C ALA A 209 -4.20 -4.91 8.82
N PHE A 210 -4.46 -5.10 10.12
CA PHE A 210 -5.37 -4.28 10.91
C PHE A 210 -5.00 -2.80 10.82
N ARG A 211 -3.71 -2.47 11.01
CA ARG A 211 -3.22 -1.11 10.86
C ARG A 211 -3.58 -0.51 9.51
N ARG A 212 -3.29 -1.21 8.41
CA ARG A 212 -3.54 -0.70 7.05
C ARG A 212 -5.01 -0.42 6.81
N VAL A 213 -5.90 -1.35 7.18
CA VAL A 213 -7.35 -1.18 6.98
C VAL A 213 -7.89 -0.02 7.81
N VAL A 214 -7.51 0.05 9.10
CA VAL A 214 -8.01 1.09 10.00
C VAL A 214 -7.54 2.47 9.56
N ILE A 215 -6.24 2.69 9.37
CA ILE A 215 -5.77 4.06 9.04
C ILE A 215 -6.30 4.55 7.69
N GLU A 216 -6.51 3.64 6.73
CA GLU A 216 -7.09 4.00 5.43
C GLU A 216 -8.57 4.41 5.56
N ALA A 217 -9.34 3.73 6.41
CA ALA A 217 -10.74 4.09 6.69
C ALA A 217 -10.90 5.50 7.26
N TYR A 218 -9.87 6.03 7.91
CA TYR A 218 -9.81 7.40 8.45
C TYR A 218 -9.11 8.41 7.52
N ASP A 219 -8.87 8.09 6.23
CA ASP A 219 -8.07 8.92 5.31
C ASP A 219 -6.71 9.33 5.93
N TYR A 220 -6.08 8.39 6.66
CA TYR A 220 -4.79 8.60 7.31
C TYR A 220 -4.77 9.78 8.30
N ARG A 221 -5.94 10.15 8.85
CA ARG A 221 -6.12 11.21 9.85
C ARG A 221 -6.19 10.65 11.25
N CYS A 222 -5.69 11.44 12.19
CA CYS A 222 -5.95 11.19 13.61
C CYS A 222 -7.42 11.48 13.90
N ALA A 223 -8.16 10.50 14.42
CA ALA A 223 -9.57 10.65 14.79
C ALA A 223 -9.78 11.64 15.95
N ALA A 224 -8.75 11.85 16.78
CA ALA A 224 -8.77 12.82 17.87
C ALA A 224 -8.47 14.24 17.38
N SER A 225 -7.31 14.48 16.77
CA SER A 225 -6.90 15.84 16.39
C SER A 225 -7.38 16.29 15.02
N GLY A 226 -7.87 15.39 14.16
CA GLY A 226 -8.21 15.66 12.76
C GLY A 226 -7.00 15.87 11.83
N GLU A 227 -5.78 15.86 12.38
CA GLU A 227 -4.55 16.11 11.63
C GLU A 227 -4.23 14.96 10.67
N ARG A 228 -3.76 15.33 9.47
CA ARG A 228 -3.26 14.40 8.44
C ARG A 228 -1.82 14.72 8.12
N ILE A 229 -0.90 13.92 8.61
CA ILE A 229 0.54 14.10 8.38
C ILE A 229 1.07 12.84 7.72
N ILE A 230 1.57 12.99 6.49
CA ILE A 230 2.04 11.89 5.65
C ILE A 230 3.41 12.26 5.06
N SER A 231 4.35 11.32 5.14
CA SER A 231 5.67 11.49 4.53
C SER A 231 5.58 11.47 2.99
N PRO A 232 6.57 12.02 2.27
CA PRO A 232 6.62 11.94 0.80
C PRO A 232 6.60 10.49 0.25
N THR A 233 6.94 9.52 1.09
CA THR A 233 6.93 8.08 0.78
C THR A 233 5.71 7.34 1.34
N GLY A 234 4.68 8.06 1.77
CA GLY A 234 3.36 7.50 2.12
C GLY A 234 3.20 7.04 3.56
N GLU A 235 4.20 7.20 4.43
CA GLU A 235 4.05 6.82 5.83
C GLU A 235 3.22 7.87 6.57
N ALA A 236 2.09 7.45 7.13
CA ALA A 236 1.24 8.30 7.95
C ALA A 236 1.71 8.33 9.41
N LEU A 237 1.58 9.48 10.08
CA LEU A 237 1.90 9.65 11.51
C LEU A 237 0.96 8.83 12.43
N VAL A 238 -0.16 8.35 11.90
CA VAL A 238 -1.15 7.60 12.64
C VAL A 238 -0.84 6.11 12.75
N GLU A 239 -1.28 5.55 13.86
CA GLU A 239 -1.33 4.14 14.18
C GLU A 239 -2.80 3.71 14.30
N ALA A 240 -3.03 2.41 14.29
CA ALA A 240 -4.35 1.86 14.61
C ALA A 240 -4.33 1.42 16.06
N ALA A 241 -5.22 2.01 16.86
CA ALA A 241 -5.48 1.60 18.22
C ALA A 241 -6.75 0.74 18.25
N HIS A 242 -6.80 -0.25 19.13
CA HIS A 242 -8.03 -0.99 19.40
C HIS A 242 -8.86 -0.22 20.44
N ILE A 243 -10.15 -0.05 20.20
CA ILE A 243 -11.08 0.55 21.18
C ILE A 243 -11.25 -0.41 22.37
N HIS A 244 -11.44 -1.69 22.09
CA HIS A 244 -11.36 -2.78 23.06
C HIS A 244 -10.02 -3.51 22.90
N PRO A 245 -9.13 -3.52 23.92
CA PRO A 245 -7.78 -4.05 23.79
C PRO A 245 -7.74 -5.47 23.23
N PHE A 246 -6.87 -5.69 22.22
CA PHE A 246 -6.72 -7.01 21.61
C PHE A 246 -6.34 -8.10 22.63
N SER A 247 -5.57 -7.76 23.67
CA SER A 247 -5.18 -8.71 24.73
C SER A 247 -6.37 -9.26 25.52
N GLU A 248 -7.52 -8.58 25.46
CA GLU A 248 -8.75 -8.96 26.15
C GLU A 248 -9.78 -9.55 25.18
N SER A 249 -9.96 -8.92 24.01
CA SER A 249 -10.99 -9.31 23.03
C SER A 249 -10.54 -10.34 22.00
N GLY A 250 -9.25 -10.36 21.65
CA GLY A 250 -8.74 -11.08 20.48
C GLY A 250 -9.32 -10.59 19.14
N ASP A 251 -9.90 -9.39 19.12
CA ASP A 251 -10.71 -8.89 18.00
C ASP A 251 -9.94 -7.89 17.12
N ASP A 252 -9.72 -8.30 15.86
CA ASP A 252 -9.13 -7.47 14.79
C ASP A 252 -10.18 -7.00 13.77
N ASP A 253 -11.49 -7.02 14.09
CA ASP A 253 -12.50 -6.34 13.27
C ASP A 253 -12.13 -4.85 13.14
N PRO A 254 -11.99 -4.29 11.92
CA PRO A 254 -11.67 -2.89 11.72
C PRO A 254 -12.64 -1.91 12.41
N LYS A 255 -13.87 -2.32 12.75
CA LYS A 255 -14.82 -1.52 13.55
C LYS A 255 -14.38 -1.34 15.00
N ASN A 256 -13.53 -2.23 15.52
CA ASN A 256 -12.84 -2.07 16.79
C ASN A 256 -11.58 -1.18 16.66
N GLY A 257 -11.28 -0.65 15.48
CA GLY A 257 -10.10 0.16 15.22
C GLY A 257 -10.39 1.65 15.17
N ILE A 258 -9.47 2.45 15.72
CA ILE A 258 -9.44 3.90 15.60
C ILE A 258 -8.04 4.38 15.19
N ALA A 259 -7.97 5.28 14.20
CA ALA A 259 -6.69 5.83 13.75
C ALA A 259 -6.27 7.00 14.65
N LEU A 260 -5.12 6.91 15.31
CA LEU A 260 -4.63 7.93 16.25
C LEU A 260 -3.17 8.26 16.00
N SER A 261 -2.78 9.52 16.18
CA SER A 261 -1.36 9.88 16.29
C SER A 261 -0.77 9.25 17.56
N ARG A 262 0.54 9.00 17.58
CA ARG A 262 1.21 8.28 18.67
C ARG A 262 0.91 8.82 20.07
N ASP A 263 0.84 10.14 20.19
CA ASP A 263 0.52 10.82 21.44
C ASP A 263 -0.94 10.65 21.86
N MET A 264 -1.87 10.70 20.90
CA MET A 264 -3.31 10.48 21.15
C MET A 264 -3.59 9.01 21.47
N HIS A 265 -2.91 8.09 20.79
CA HIS A 265 -2.95 6.65 21.09
C HIS A 265 -2.48 6.41 22.52
N TRP A 266 -1.32 6.94 22.89
CA TRP A 266 -0.80 6.84 24.26
C TRP A 266 -1.75 7.46 25.30
N ALA A 267 -2.37 8.60 24.99
CA ALA A 267 -3.32 9.24 25.89
C ALA A 267 -4.58 8.38 26.10
N MET A 268 -5.05 7.70 25.05
CA MET A 268 -6.19 6.78 25.12
C MET A 268 -5.87 5.57 25.99
N ASP A 269 -4.72 4.92 25.77
CA ASP A 269 -4.27 3.76 26.57
C ASP A 269 -4.11 4.08 28.06
N ARG A 270 -3.92 5.36 28.40
CA ARG A 270 -3.80 5.85 29.78
C ARG A 270 -5.09 6.41 30.35
N ASN A 271 -6.22 6.21 29.67
CA ASN A 271 -7.53 6.74 30.05
C ASN A 271 -7.53 8.27 30.26
N LEU A 272 -6.65 8.98 29.54
CA LEU A 272 -6.62 10.45 29.55
C LEU A 272 -7.66 11.03 28.60
N ILE A 273 -7.93 10.32 27.51
CA ILE A 273 -8.99 10.61 26.54
C ILE A 273 -9.69 9.29 26.18
N ALA A 274 -10.97 9.35 25.80
CA ALA A 274 -11.69 8.18 25.29
C ALA A 274 -12.77 8.61 24.29
N PRO A 275 -13.01 7.85 23.20
CA PRO A 275 -14.16 8.07 22.34
C PRO A 275 -15.45 7.66 23.06
N GLY A 276 -16.48 8.50 22.99
CA GLY A 276 -17.79 8.24 23.58
C GLY A 276 -18.85 7.78 22.56
N PRO A 277 -19.93 7.12 23.02
CA PRO A 277 -21.05 6.73 22.17
C PRO A 277 -21.85 7.94 21.63
N ASP A 278 -21.62 9.12 22.18
CA ASP A 278 -22.15 10.41 21.72
C ASP A 278 -21.31 11.05 20.60
N TYR A 279 -20.35 10.31 20.04
CA TYR A 279 -19.42 10.74 18.99
C TYR A 279 -18.54 11.94 19.40
N LYS A 280 -18.24 12.05 20.70
CA LYS A 280 -17.35 13.05 21.26
C LYS A 280 -16.18 12.42 21.99
N TRP A 281 -15.07 13.16 22.08
CA TRP A 281 -13.97 12.80 22.95
C TRP A 281 -14.27 13.19 24.39
N HIS A 282 -14.13 12.23 25.30
CA HIS A 282 -14.24 12.45 26.74
C HIS A 282 -12.84 12.60 27.30
N VAL A 283 -12.59 13.72 27.97
CA VAL A 283 -11.28 14.06 28.54
C VAL A 283 -11.31 13.81 30.04
N SER A 284 -10.30 13.11 30.55
CA SER A 284 -10.16 12.82 31.97
C SER A 284 -10.04 14.09 32.80
N LYS A 285 -10.74 14.12 33.95
CA LYS A 285 -10.65 15.22 34.93
C LYS A 285 -9.25 15.38 35.54
N PHE A 286 -8.36 14.41 35.34
CA PHE A 286 -6.95 14.50 35.72
C PHE A 286 -6.20 15.60 34.93
N LEU A 287 -6.65 15.93 33.71
CA LEU A 287 -6.05 16.96 32.89
C LEU A 287 -6.62 18.34 33.25
N ASP A 288 -5.76 19.27 33.64
CA ASP A 288 -6.15 20.64 33.95
C ASP A 288 -6.14 21.52 32.68
N PRO A 289 -7.31 21.99 32.20
CA PRO A 289 -7.40 22.78 30.97
C PRO A 289 -6.72 24.15 31.08
N ARG A 290 -6.35 24.60 32.29
CA ARG A 290 -5.62 25.86 32.51
C ARG A 290 -4.13 25.73 32.22
N ILE A 291 -3.58 24.51 32.17
CA ILE A 291 -2.18 24.26 31.81
C ILE A 291 -2.05 24.32 30.28
N PRO A 292 -1.30 25.29 29.73
CA PRO A 292 -1.22 25.49 28.28
C PRO A 292 -0.74 24.26 27.51
N ASP A 293 0.18 23.48 28.08
CA ASP A 293 0.76 22.29 27.45
C ASP A 293 -0.26 21.16 27.25
N LEU A 294 -1.34 21.14 28.05
CA LEU A 294 -2.40 20.13 27.97
C LEU A 294 -3.52 20.50 26.99
N ARG A 295 -3.45 21.70 26.40
CA ARG A 295 -4.51 22.24 25.53
C ARG A 295 -4.90 21.28 24.42
N ARG A 296 -3.92 20.60 23.81
CA ARG A 296 -4.16 19.67 22.69
C ARG A 296 -5.06 18.48 23.07
N LEU A 297 -5.02 18.02 24.32
CA LEU A 297 -5.89 16.96 24.82
C LEU A 297 -7.21 17.52 25.38
N CYS A 298 -7.17 18.70 26.01
CA CYS A 298 -8.34 19.29 26.65
C CYS A 298 -9.34 19.95 25.68
N GLN A 299 -8.99 20.09 24.40
CA GLN A 299 -9.80 20.76 23.37
C GLN A 299 -10.25 19.82 22.23
N LEU A 300 -10.25 18.50 22.49
CA LEU A 300 -10.75 17.48 21.56
C LEU A 300 -12.28 17.52 21.39
#